data_AF-A0A8J6KXZ6-F1
#
_entry.id   AF-A0A8J6KXZ6-F1
#
_cell.length_a   1.000
_cell.length_b   1.000
_cell.length_c   1.000
_cell.angle_alpha   90.00
_cell.angle_beta   90.00
_cell.angle_gamma   90.00
#
_symmetry.space_group_name_H-M   'P 1'
#
loop_
_entity.id
_entity.type
_entity.pdbx_description
1 polymer ?
#
loop_
_entity_poly.entity_id
_entity_poly.type
_entity_poly.pdbx_seq_one_letter_code
_entity_poly.pdbx_strand_id
1 'polypeptide(L)'
;MDPTAGLAEQPEPEKTGSEEQEPVQWQALPVLSEQQSGAVELVLAYAAPVLDKRQTSRLLREVSAVYPLPAQPHLKRVRPSRSAGGAHASDLLLCLAGPSAGPRSLAELLPRPAVDPRGLGTPFLVPVPARPPLTRSQFEEARAHWPTSFHEDKQVTSALAGQLFSVQARAAMQSHMQRAVRAAQRAAAQGLRAVGAVVVDPASDRVLATGHDCSGTASPLLHAVMVCIDLVAQGQGRGTCDLRRYPACSFVPSSTAQGARPGSVRKLEEDEDGLPYVCTGYDLYVTREPCVMCAMALVHARIQRVFYGAPSPDGALGTRFRVHARPDLNHRFQVFCGILEDQCRQLDPDP
;
A
#
# COMPACT_ATOMS: atom_id res chain seq x y z
N MET A 1 81.44 22.37 -19.79
CA MET A 1 80.08 22.17 -20.29
C MET A 1 79.91 20.67 -20.43
N ASP A 2 79.20 20.08 -19.48
CA ASP A 2 78.86 18.66 -19.34
C ASP A 2 77.40 18.65 -18.85
N PRO A 3 76.63 17.55 -18.95
CA PRO A 3 76.43 16.60 -20.04
C PRO A 3 74.91 16.52 -20.38
N THR A 4 74.46 15.69 -21.33
CA THR A 4 73.03 15.39 -21.49
C THR A 4 72.80 13.88 -21.50
N ALA A 5 72.20 13.40 -20.42
CA ALA A 5 71.80 12.02 -20.18
C ALA A 5 70.36 11.78 -20.69
N GLY A 6 70.09 10.52 -21.07
CA GLY A 6 68.79 10.06 -21.52
C GLY A 6 67.69 10.16 -20.46
N LEU A 7 66.47 10.46 -20.91
CA LEU A 7 65.27 10.50 -20.09
C LEU A 7 64.37 9.32 -20.47
N ALA A 8 64.03 8.55 -19.45
CA ALA A 8 63.08 7.45 -19.47
C ALA A 8 61.64 7.98 -19.63
N GLU A 9 60.85 7.30 -20.47
CA GLU A 9 59.39 7.47 -20.54
C GLU A 9 58.75 6.92 -19.25
N GLN A 10 57.94 7.76 -18.60
CA GLN A 10 57.07 7.35 -17.49
C GLN A 10 55.76 6.80 -18.04
N PRO A 11 55.19 5.71 -17.47
CA PRO A 11 53.86 5.26 -17.84
C PRO A 11 52.79 6.15 -17.22
N GLU A 12 51.78 6.51 -18.03
CA GLU A 12 50.61 7.29 -17.63
C GLU A 12 49.77 6.56 -16.56
N PRO A 13 49.07 7.31 -15.67
CA PRO A 13 48.28 6.71 -14.61
C PRO A 13 47.03 6.03 -15.18
N GLU A 14 46.88 4.73 -14.90
CA GLU A 14 45.65 3.98 -15.10
C GLU A 14 44.48 4.70 -14.41
N LYS A 15 43.56 5.23 -15.23
CA LYS A 15 42.24 5.63 -14.78
C LYS A 15 41.52 4.36 -14.33
N THR A 16 41.50 4.12 -13.02
CA THR A 16 40.51 3.24 -12.38
C THR A 16 39.13 3.71 -12.81
N GLY A 17 38.54 2.99 -13.77
CA GLY A 17 37.15 3.12 -14.13
C GLY A 17 36.33 2.84 -12.89
N SER A 18 35.69 3.87 -12.37
CA SER A 18 34.54 3.72 -11.48
C SER A 18 33.55 2.82 -12.20
N GLU A 19 33.37 1.59 -11.70
CA GLU A 19 32.31 0.68 -12.14
C GLU A 19 30.99 1.43 -12.07
N GLU A 20 30.46 1.83 -13.23
CA GLU A 20 29.09 2.29 -13.36
C GLU A 20 28.20 1.13 -12.94
N GLN A 21 27.71 1.16 -11.71
CA GLN A 21 26.72 0.21 -11.21
C GLN A 21 25.55 0.20 -12.18
N GLU A 22 25.30 -0.97 -12.78
CA GLU A 22 24.16 -1.21 -13.66
C GLU A 22 22.87 -0.63 -13.04
N PRO A 23 21.99 -0.03 -13.85
CA PRO A 23 20.79 0.61 -13.35
C PRO A 23 19.97 -0.39 -12.53
N VAL A 24 19.59 0.02 -11.33
CA VAL A 24 18.80 -0.74 -10.37
C VAL A 24 17.60 -1.39 -11.05
N GLN A 25 17.68 -2.71 -11.32
CA GLN A 25 16.70 -3.49 -12.09
C GLN A 25 15.48 -3.89 -11.23
N TRP A 26 15.06 -3.04 -10.29
CA TRP A 26 13.90 -3.30 -9.46
C TRP A 26 13.14 -2.01 -9.12
N GLN A 27 11.85 -2.17 -8.82
CA GLN A 27 10.96 -1.10 -8.41
C GLN A 27 10.17 -1.52 -7.17
N ALA A 28 10.03 -0.62 -6.19
CA ALA A 28 9.16 -0.83 -5.04
C ALA A 28 7.72 -0.51 -5.43
N LEU A 29 6.91 -1.54 -5.63
CA LEU A 29 5.51 -1.41 -6.00
C LEU A 29 4.63 -1.43 -4.76
N PRO A 30 3.69 -0.48 -4.57
CA PRO A 30 2.81 -0.48 -3.42
C PRO A 30 1.82 -1.65 -3.49
N VAL A 31 1.66 -2.37 -2.38
CA VAL A 31 0.59 -3.35 -2.26
C VAL A 31 -0.67 -2.66 -1.76
N LEU A 32 -1.57 -2.40 -2.70
CA LEU A 32 -2.85 -1.72 -2.45
C LEU A 32 -3.81 -2.60 -1.64
N SER A 33 -4.75 -1.97 -0.94
CA SER A 33 -5.86 -2.67 -0.29
C SER A 33 -6.82 -3.34 -1.28
N GLU A 34 -7.66 -4.25 -0.79
CA GLU A 34 -8.78 -4.83 -1.57
C GLU A 34 -9.64 -3.75 -2.23
N GLN A 35 -9.96 -2.68 -1.49
CA GLN A 35 -10.82 -1.62 -1.98
C GLN A 35 -10.15 -0.76 -3.07
N GLN A 36 -8.84 -0.60 -3.01
CA GLN A 36 -8.07 0.21 -3.97
C GLN A 36 -7.72 -0.55 -5.26
N SER A 37 -7.56 -1.88 -5.16
CA SER A 37 -7.17 -2.74 -6.29
C SER A 37 -8.35 -3.47 -6.94
N GLY A 38 -9.50 -3.57 -6.27
CA GLY A 38 -10.70 -4.18 -6.82
C GLY A 38 -11.32 -3.36 -7.96
N ALA A 39 -12.12 -4.04 -8.79
CA ALA A 39 -12.92 -3.41 -9.83
C ALA A 39 -13.96 -2.45 -9.24
N VAL A 40 -14.45 -1.51 -10.07
CA VAL A 40 -15.52 -0.60 -9.63
C VAL A 40 -16.81 -1.37 -9.46
N GLU A 41 -17.25 -1.51 -8.21
CA GLU A 41 -18.55 -2.11 -7.89
C GLU A 41 -19.69 -1.20 -8.37
N LEU A 42 -20.66 -1.78 -9.08
CA LEU A 42 -21.80 -1.06 -9.64
C LEU A 42 -23.10 -1.49 -8.96
N VAL A 43 -23.96 -0.51 -8.71
CA VAL A 43 -25.35 -0.70 -8.27
C VAL A 43 -26.28 -0.04 -9.26
N LEU A 44 -27.50 -0.57 -9.39
CA LEU A 44 -28.51 0.03 -10.25
C LEU A 44 -29.16 1.25 -9.57
N ALA A 45 -29.47 2.26 -10.37
CA ALA A 45 -30.20 3.44 -9.93
C ALA A 45 -31.20 3.87 -11.00
N TYR A 46 -32.25 4.56 -10.59
CA TYR A 46 -33.17 5.23 -11.50
C TYR A 46 -32.66 6.63 -11.82
N ALA A 47 -32.56 6.95 -13.09
CA ALA A 47 -32.34 8.30 -13.59
C ALA A 47 -33.48 8.70 -14.54
N ALA A 48 -33.72 9.99 -14.68
CA ALA A 48 -34.70 10.51 -15.62
C ALA A 48 -34.12 11.67 -16.44
N PRO A 49 -34.47 11.79 -17.72
CA PRO A 49 -34.05 12.92 -18.53
C PRO A 49 -34.75 14.19 -18.08
N VAL A 50 -34.02 15.29 -18.00
CA VAL A 50 -34.54 16.62 -17.67
C VAL A 50 -34.92 17.33 -18.98
N LEU A 51 -36.22 17.38 -19.25
CA LEU A 51 -36.81 17.95 -20.46
C LEU A 51 -36.81 19.50 -20.42
N ASP A 52 -36.95 20.10 -19.24
CA ASP A 52 -36.89 21.55 -19.05
C ASP A 52 -35.71 21.94 -18.14
N LYS A 53 -34.66 22.52 -18.74
CA LYS A 53 -33.46 22.99 -18.03
C LYS A 53 -33.77 23.98 -16.91
N ARG A 54 -34.80 24.82 -17.05
CA ARG A 54 -35.15 25.85 -16.05
C ARG A 54 -35.59 25.21 -14.72
N GLN A 55 -36.03 23.96 -14.76
CA GLN A 55 -36.52 23.22 -13.58
C GLN A 55 -35.43 22.39 -12.90
N THR A 56 -34.22 22.29 -13.48
CA THR A 56 -33.13 21.44 -12.96
C THR A 56 -32.82 21.68 -11.49
N SER A 57 -32.62 22.95 -11.09
CA SER A 57 -32.25 23.28 -9.70
C SER A 57 -33.38 22.99 -8.70
N ARG A 58 -34.64 23.16 -9.13
CA ARG A 58 -35.81 22.82 -8.33
C ARG A 58 -35.90 21.31 -8.16
N LEU A 59 -35.93 20.57 -9.27
CA LEU A 59 -36.02 19.10 -9.30
C LEU A 59 -34.88 18.46 -8.48
N LEU A 60 -33.65 18.94 -8.64
CA LEU A 60 -32.51 18.48 -7.87
C LEU A 60 -32.73 18.63 -6.35
N ARG A 61 -33.25 19.79 -5.92
CA ARG A 61 -33.50 20.07 -4.50
C ARG A 61 -34.60 19.17 -3.95
N GLU A 62 -35.73 19.07 -4.65
CA GLU A 62 -36.88 18.24 -4.26
C GLU A 62 -36.49 16.76 -4.19
N VAL A 63 -35.87 16.23 -5.25
CA VAL A 63 -35.43 14.83 -5.31
C VAL A 63 -34.38 14.53 -4.24
N SER A 64 -33.42 15.42 -4.02
CA SER A 64 -32.38 15.19 -3.00
C SER A 64 -32.93 15.24 -1.57
N ALA A 65 -34.01 15.99 -1.34
CA ALA A 65 -34.69 16.03 -0.05
C ALA A 65 -35.46 14.73 0.23
N VAL A 66 -36.09 14.14 -0.79
CA VAL A 66 -36.86 12.89 -0.65
C VAL A 66 -35.96 11.66 -0.67
N TYR A 67 -34.99 11.62 -1.57
CA TYR A 67 -34.07 10.49 -1.76
C TYR A 67 -32.63 10.93 -1.57
N PRO A 68 -32.18 11.27 -0.36
CA PRO A 68 -30.78 11.55 -0.11
C PRO A 68 -29.92 10.31 -0.39
N LEU A 69 -28.67 10.51 -0.83
CA LEU A 69 -27.71 9.44 -1.11
C LEU A 69 -26.48 9.57 -0.21
N PRO A 70 -26.63 9.45 1.13
CA PRO A 70 -25.53 9.68 2.06
C PRO A 70 -24.42 8.63 1.94
N ALA A 71 -24.75 7.42 1.50
CA ALA A 71 -23.79 6.35 1.26
C ALA A 71 -23.04 6.51 -0.08
N GLN A 72 -23.51 7.38 -0.98
CA GLN A 72 -22.90 7.64 -2.29
C GLN A 72 -22.62 9.14 -2.50
N PRO A 73 -21.84 9.78 -1.62
CA PRO A 73 -21.56 11.21 -1.69
C PRO A 73 -20.73 11.60 -2.93
N HIS A 74 -20.08 10.62 -3.57
CA HIS A 74 -19.27 10.79 -4.76
C HIS A 74 -20.08 10.91 -6.04
N LEU A 75 -21.34 10.45 -6.08
CA LEU A 75 -22.16 10.50 -7.29
C LEU A 75 -22.66 11.92 -7.54
N LYS A 76 -22.39 12.47 -8.72
CA LYS A 76 -23.00 13.74 -9.15
C LYS A 76 -24.45 13.49 -9.52
N ARG A 77 -25.38 14.28 -9.00
CA ARG A 77 -26.81 14.08 -9.27
C ARG A 77 -27.24 14.36 -10.69
N VAL A 78 -26.54 15.26 -11.38
CA VAL A 78 -26.88 15.66 -12.74
C VAL A 78 -25.70 15.34 -13.65
N ARG A 79 -25.99 14.78 -14.82
CA ARG A 79 -25.02 14.61 -15.90
C ARG A 79 -25.55 15.19 -17.21
N PRO A 80 -24.67 15.59 -18.15
CA PRO A 80 -25.09 15.82 -19.53
C PRO A 80 -25.72 14.55 -20.12
N SER A 81 -26.77 14.71 -20.92
CA SER A 81 -27.44 13.57 -21.55
C SER A 81 -26.49 12.85 -22.50
N ARG A 82 -26.60 11.52 -22.54
CA ARG A 82 -25.88 10.64 -23.48
C ARG A 82 -26.64 10.39 -24.79
N SER A 83 -27.88 10.88 -24.91
CA SER A 83 -28.71 10.62 -26.08
C SER A 83 -28.23 11.42 -27.28
N ALA A 84 -27.82 10.72 -28.35
CA ALA A 84 -27.33 11.30 -29.61
C ALA A 84 -28.40 12.09 -30.42
N GLY A 85 -29.60 12.28 -29.87
CA GLY A 85 -30.75 12.91 -30.55
C GLY A 85 -31.14 14.31 -30.07
N GLY A 86 -30.38 14.96 -29.18
CA GLY A 86 -30.58 16.38 -28.82
C GLY A 86 -31.89 16.75 -28.10
N ALA A 87 -32.78 15.81 -27.80
CA ALA A 87 -34.11 16.08 -27.25
C ALA A 87 -34.09 16.64 -25.80
N HIS A 88 -33.05 16.35 -25.03
CA HIS A 88 -32.84 16.88 -23.67
C HIS A 88 -31.34 16.96 -23.39
N ALA A 89 -30.95 17.88 -22.52
CA ALA A 89 -29.53 18.19 -22.33
C ALA A 89 -28.89 17.53 -21.11
N SER A 90 -29.70 17.06 -20.15
CA SER A 90 -29.19 16.52 -18.89
C SER A 90 -30.06 15.38 -18.38
N ASP A 91 -29.46 14.45 -17.65
CA ASP A 91 -30.14 13.41 -16.88
C ASP A 91 -29.98 13.69 -15.38
N LEU A 92 -31.03 13.43 -14.61
CA LEU A 92 -31.07 13.55 -13.15
C LEU A 92 -31.14 12.16 -12.51
N LEU A 93 -30.23 11.88 -11.59
CA LEU A 93 -30.22 10.68 -10.76
C LEU A 93 -31.24 10.80 -9.63
N LEU A 94 -32.25 9.93 -9.62
CA LEU A 94 -33.36 9.97 -8.68
C LEU A 94 -33.02 9.25 -7.37
N CYS A 95 -32.85 7.94 -7.43
CA CYS A 95 -32.62 7.08 -6.27
C CYS A 95 -31.94 5.76 -6.69
N LEU A 96 -31.37 5.03 -5.72
CA LEU A 96 -30.88 3.67 -5.96
C LEU A 96 -32.07 2.73 -6.21
N ALA A 97 -31.88 1.78 -7.11
CA ALA A 97 -32.83 0.72 -7.33
C ALA A 97 -32.66 -0.36 -6.25
N GLY A 98 -33.78 -0.84 -5.71
CA GLY A 98 -33.78 -2.03 -4.85
C GLY A 98 -33.47 -3.31 -5.62
N PRO A 99 -33.37 -4.47 -4.93
CA PRO A 99 -33.00 -5.75 -5.52
C PRO A 99 -33.97 -6.25 -6.62
N SER A 100 -35.22 -5.78 -6.63
CA SER A 100 -36.24 -6.10 -7.65
C SER A 100 -36.37 -4.97 -8.67
N ALA A 101 -35.25 -4.54 -9.25
CA ALA A 101 -35.21 -3.44 -10.21
C ALA A 101 -35.92 -3.82 -11.52
N GLY A 102 -36.79 -2.94 -12.02
CA GLY A 102 -37.51 -3.11 -13.28
C GLY A 102 -37.99 -1.75 -13.80
N PRO A 103 -38.66 -1.70 -14.97
CA PRO A 103 -39.27 -0.47 -15.45
C PRO A 103 -40.29 0.05 -14.42
N ARG A 104 -40.20 1.34 -14.06
CA ARG A 104 -41.12 2.01 -13.14
C ARG A 104 -41.54 3.36 -13.70
N SER A 105 -42.74 3.82 -13.37
CA SER A 105 -43.18 5.16 -13.74
C SER A 105 -42.65 6.23 -12.77
N LEU A 106 -42.63 7.51 -13.19
CA LEU A 106 -42.31 8.61 -12.26
C LEU A 106 -43.28 8.68 -11.08
N ALA A 107 -44.54 8.29 -11.28
CA ALA A 107 -45.55 8.30 -10.22
C ALA A 107 -45.26 7.25 -9.12
N GLU A 108 -44.66 6.11 -9.50
CA GLU A 108 -44.20 5.10 -8.53
C GLU A 108 -42.91 5.50 -7.83
N LEU A 109 -42.04 6.26 -8.51
CA LEU A 109 -40.72 6.62 -7.99
C LEU A 109 -40.71 7.92 -7.19
N LEU A 110 -41.62 8.86 -7.46
CA LEU A 110 -41.58 10.20 -6.89
C LEU A 110 -42.88 10.50 -6.11
N PRO A 111 -42.83 10.61 -4.77
CA PRO A 111 -44.02 10.89 -3.98
C PRO A 111 -44.52 12.32 -4.20
N ARG A 112 -45.82 12.47 -4.42
CA ARG A 112 -46.51 13.76 -4.47
C ARG A 112 -47.10 14.11 -3.10
N PRO A 113 -47.10 15.38 -2.68
CA PRO A 113 -46.67 16.58 -3.41
C PRO A 113 -45.17 16.91 -3.28
N ALA A 114 -44.37 16.05 -2.65
CA ALA A 114 -42.98 16.34 -2.28
C ALA A 114 -42.06 16.59 -3.48
N VAL A 115 -42.31 15.94 -4.62
CA VAL A 115 -41.61 16.20 -5.88
C VAL A 115 -42.64 16.45 -6.99
N ASP A 116 -42.50 17.56 -7.70
CA ASP A 116 -43.29 17.86 -8.90
C ASP A 116 -42.58 17.30 -10.14
N PRO A 117 -43.06 16.19 -10.75
CA PRO A 117 -42.35 15.52 -11.84
C PRO A 117 -42.39 16.29 -13.17
N ARG A 118 -43.08 17.44 -13.24
CA ARG A 118 -43.03 18.31 -14.43
C ARG A 118 -41.57 18.61 -14.76
N GLY A 119 -41.26 18.55 -16.06
CA GLY A 119 -39.90 18.74 -16.56
C GLY A 119 -39.01 17.48 -16.52
N LEU A 120 -39.49 16.35 -16.00
CA LEU A 120 -38.82 15.04 -16.14
C LEU A 120 -39.49 14.20 -17.22
N GLY A 121 -38.69 13.44 -17.97
CA GLY A 121 -39.19 12.41 -18.89
C GLY A 121 -39.18 11.03 -18.25
N THR A 122 -39.37 10.01 -19.09
CA THR A 122 -39.48 8.62 -18.65
C THR A 122 -38.20 8.15 -17.94
N PRO A 123 -38.30 7.61 -16.71
CA PRO A 123 -37.15 7.14 -15.96
C PRO A 123 -36.60 5.84 -16.58
N PHE A 124 -35.30 5.64 -16.41
CA PHE A 124 -34.58 4.47 -16.89
C PHE A 124 -33.59 3.99 -15.83
N LEU A 125 -33.23 2.71 -15.90
CA LEU A 125 -32.22 2.10 -15.05
C LEU A 125 -30.82 2.36 -15.61
N VAL A 126 -29.89 2.68 -14.71
CA VAL A 126 -28.50 2.92 -15.06
C VAL A 126 -27.57 2.37 -13.98
N PRO A 127 -26.48 1.69 -14.33
CA PRO A 127 -25.46 1.31 -13.36
C PRO A 127 -24.67 2.54 -12.91
N VAL A 128 -24.47 2.68 -11.60
CA VAL A 128 -23.68 3.75 -10.99
C VAL A 128 -22.65 3.15 -10.01
N PRO A 129 -21.47 3.77 -9.85
CA PRO A 129 -20.47 3.34 -8.87
C PRO A 129 -21.02 3.31 -7.44
N ALA A 130 -20.97 2.14 -6.81
CA ALA A 130 -21.48 1.92 -5.46
C ALA A 130 -20.66 2.65 -4.39
N ARG A 131 -19.35 2.78 -4.62
CA ARG A 131 -18.37 3.35 -3.71
C ARG A 131 -17.52 4.42 -4.41
N PRO A 132 -16.94 5.37 -3.66
CA PRO A 132 -16.03 6.36 -4.24
C PRO A 132 -14.79 5.67 -4.81
N PRO A 133 -14.31 6.10 -5.99
CA PRO A 133 -13.04 5.60 -6.52
C PRO A 133 -11.88 6.04 -5.63
N LEU A 134 -10.94 5.12 -5.36
CA LEU A 134 -9.77 5.36 -4.52
C LEU A 134 -8.49 5.54 -5.33
N THR A 135 -8.48 5.10 -6.59
CA THR A 135 -7.35 5.25 -7.51
C THR A 135 -7.79 5.94 -8.80
N ARG A 136 -6.82 6.47 -9.55
CA ARG A 136 -7.07 7.12 -10.84
C ARG A 136 -7.72 6.16 -11.84
N SER A 137 -7.24 4.92 -11.90
CA SER A 137 -7.81 3.87 -12.76
C SER A 137 -9.28 3.60 -12.42
N GLN A 138 -9.60 3.44 -11.13
CA GLN A 138 -10.98 3.27 -10.69
C GLN A 138 -11.84 4.50 -11.01
N PHE A 139 -11.29 5.71 -10.90
CA PHE A 139 -12.04 6.92 -11.26
C PHE A 139 -12.39 6.95 -12.74
N GLU A 140 -11.45 6.60 -13.62
CA GLU A 140 -11.66 6.57 -15.06
C GLU A 140 -12.71 5.53 -15.46
N GLU A 141 -12.65 4.33 -14.86
CA GLU A 141 -13.67 3.29 -14.99
C GLU A 141 -15.04 3.77 -14.46
N ALA A 142 -15.09 4.28 -13.23
CA ALA A 142 -16.31 4.76 -12.59
C ALA A 142 -17.01 5.87 -13.41
N ARG A 143 -16.23 6.82 -13.93
CA ARG A 143 -16.71 7.94 -14.76
C ARG A 143 -17.37 7.46 -16.06
N ALA A 144 -16.97 6.30 -16.58
CA ALA A 144 -17.59 5.70 -17.76
C ALA A 144 -19.04 5.26 -17.50
N HIS A 145 -19.41 4.95 -16.26
CA HIS A 145 -20.77 4.57 -15.87
C HIS A 145 -21.61 5.80 -15.49
N TRP A 146 -21.12 6.61 -14.54
CA TRP A 146 -21.81 7.80 -14.07
C TRP A 146 -20.81 8.84 -13.57
N PRO A 147 -21.05 10.16 -13.72
CA PRO A 147 -20.11 11.16 -13.24
C PRO A 147 -19.92 11.11 -11.72
N THR A 148 -18.67 10.98 -11.31
CA THR A 148 -18.24 10.91 -9.92
C THR A 148 -17.33 12.08 -9.56
N SER A 149 -17.27 12.44 -8.28
CA SER A 149 -16.15 13.20 -7.72
C SER A 149 -15.01 12.25 -7.37
N PHE A 150 -13.78 12.74 -7.54
CA PHE A 150 -12.57 12.02 -7.18
C PHE A 150 -11.58 13.01 -6.62
N HIS A 151 -11.07 12.68 -5.43
CA HIS A 151 -10.01 13.43 -4.76
C HIS A 151 -8.81 12.50 -4.74
N GLU A 152 -7.81 12.85 -5.54
CA GLU A 152 -6.65 12.01 -5.76
C GLU A 152 -5.77 11.96 -4.51
N ASP A 153 -5.48 10.73 -4.05
CA ASP A 153 -4.44 10.50 -3.06
C ASP A 153 -3.08 10.59 -3.75
N LYS A 154 -2.36 11.68 -3.49
CA LYS A 154 -1.05 11.95 -4.09
C LYS A 154 -0.01 10.91 -3.70
N GLN A 155 -0.08 10.34 -2.50
CA GLN A 155 0.88 9.31 -2.07
C GLN A 155 0.64 8.01 -2.82
N VAL A 156 -0.61 7.55 -2.91
CA VAL A 156 -0.95 6.35 -3.68
C VAL A 156 -0.60 6.52 -5.17
N THR A 157 -0.89 7.69 -5.73
CA THR A 157 -0.58 8.01 -7.13
C THR A 157 0.93 8.01 -7.40
N SER A 158 1.71 8.69 -6.54
CA SER A 158 3.17 8.70 -6.63
C SER A 158 3.76 7.30 -6.45
N ALA A 159 3.20 6.50 -5.54
CA ALA A 159 3.62 5.11 -5.32
C ALA A 159 3.36 4.22 -6.53
N LEU A 160 2.17 4.33 -7.14
CA LEU A 160 1.83 3.58 -8.36
C LEU A 160 2.67 3.99 -9.57
N ALA A 161 3.09 5.26 -9.64
CA ALA A 161 4.04 5.74 -10.63
C ALA A 161 5.51 5.35 -10.31
N GLY A 162 5.76 4.72 -9.15
CA GLY A 162 7.11 4.38 -8.67
C GLY A 162 7.98 5.59 -8.33
N GLN A 163 7.36 6.74 -8.05
CA GLN A 163 8.00 8.02 -7.75
C GLN A 163 8.01 8.34 -6.26
N LEU A 164 7.54 7.43 -5.41
CA LEU A 164 7.46 7.65 -3.96
C LEU A 164 8.84 7.76 -3.30
N PHE A 165 9.83 7.02 -3.81
CA PHE A 165 11.17 6.94 -3.22
C PHE A 165 12.20 7.64 -4.10
N SER A 166 13.02 8.50 -3.48
CA SER A 166 14.16 9.13 -4.15
C SER A 166 15.21 8.11 -4.58
N VAL A 167 16.15 8.50 -5.45
CA VAL A 167 17.28 7.64 -5.86
C VAL A 167 18.10 7.19 -4.64
N GLN A 168 18.39 8.11 -3.72
CA GLN A 168 19.12 7.81 -2.49
C GLN A 168 18.34 6.84 -1.57
N ALA A 169 17.02 7.05 -1.42
CA ALA A 169 16.18 6.15 -0.63
C ALA A 169 16.17 4.74 -1.23
N ARG A 170 16.09 4.60 -2.56
CA ARG A 170 16.18 3.30 -3.23
C ARG A 170 17.53 2.61 -3.01
N ALA A 171 18.64 3.36 -3.03
CA ALA A 171 19.95 2.80 -2.72
C ALA A 171 20.03 2.27 -1.27
N ALA A 172 19.47 2.98 -0.30
CA ALA A 172 19.37 2.52 1.09
C ALA A 172 18.50 1.25 1.20
N MET A 173 17.31 1.27 0.59
CA MET A 173 16.41 0.10 0.51
C MET A 173 17.11 -1.13 -0.08
N GLN A 174 17.91 -0.95 -1.14
CA GLN A 174 18.71 -2.02 -1.73
C GLN A 174 19.71 -2.59 -0.72
N SER A 175 20.46 -1.73 -0.02
CA SER A 175 21.43 -2.16 1.00
C SER A 175 20.77 -2.96 2.14
N HIS A 176 19.59 -2.52 2.59
CA HIS A 176 18.82 -3.20 3.62
C HIS A 176 18.31 -4.57 3.15
N MET A 177 17.76 -4.65 1.93
CA MET A 177 17.34 -5.93 1.36
C MET A 177 18.53 -6.87 1.10
N GLN A 178 19.67 -6.36 0.62
CA GLN A 178 20.90 -7.17 0.48
C GLN A 178 21.40 -7.73 1.81
N ARG A 179 21.19 -7.00 2.92
CA ARG A 179 21.47 -7.53 4.26
C ARG A 179 20.52 -8.66 4.64
N ALA A 180 19.23 -8.55 4.32
CA ALA A 180 18.26 -9.64 4.49
C ALA A 180 18.63 -10.87 3.64
N VAL A 181 19.01 -10.67 2.37
CA VAL A 181 19.50 -11.73 1.47
C VAL A 181 20.72 -12.44 2.05
N ARG A 182 21.71 -11.70 2.58
CA ARG A 182 22.88 -12.32 3.24
C ARG A 182 22.52 -13.13 4.48
N ALA A 183 21.53 -12.67 5.26
CA ALA A 183 21.03 -13.44 6.40
C ALA A 183 20.37 -14.75 5.96
N ALA A 184 19.55 -14.70 4.90
CA ALA A 184 18.94 -15.87 4.29
C ALA A 184 19.97 -16.88 3.76
N GLN A 185 21.01 -16.41 3.05
CA GLN A 185 22.09 -17.25 2.53
C GLN A 185 22.86 -17.96 3.66
N ARG A 186 23.10 -17.28 4.78
CA ARG A 186 23.73 -17.89 5.96
C ARG A 186 22.86 -18.96 6.60
N ALA A 187 21.55 -18.76 6.63
CA ALA A 187 20.59 -19.77 7.09
C ALA A 187 20.62 -21.01 6.18
N ALA A 188 20.57 -20.80 4.86
CA ALA A 188 20.66 -21.86 3.86
C ALA A 188 21.94 -22.69 4.00
N ALA A 189 23.08 -22.04 4.25
CA ALA A 189 24.36 -22.71 4.49
C ALA A 189 24.37 -23.61 5.75
N GLN A 190 23.41 -23.42 6.66
CA GLN A 190 23.21 -24.23 7.85
C GLN A 190 22.08 -25.28 7.68
N GLY A 191 21.54 -25.43 6.46
CA GLY A 191 20.41 -26.32 6.18
C GLY A 191 19.06 -25.81 6.71
N LEU A 192 18.96 -24.54 7.07
CA LEU A 192 17.71 -23.88 7.47
C LEU A 192 17.02 -23.28 6.24
N ARG A 193 15.74 -22.95 6.39
CA ARG A 193 14.98 -22.26 5.34
C ARG A 193 15.62 -20.91 5.01
N ALA A 194 15.78 -20.62 3.72
CA ALA A 194 16.49 -19.45 3.21
C ALA A 194 15.62 -18.18 3.20
N VAL A 195 15.09 -17.77 4.35
CA VAL A 195 14.33 -16.52 4.51
C VAL A 195 15.06 -15.61 5.49
N GLY A 196 15.28 -14.36 5.11
CA GLY A 196 16.02 -13.37 5.89
C GLY A 196 15.22 -12.09 6.05
N ALA A 197 15.44 -11.39 7.17
CA ALA A 197 14.74 -10.15 7.49
C ALA A 197 15.64 -9.16 8.24
N VAL A 198 15.31 -7.87 8.10
CA VAL A 198 16.01 -6.76 8.75
C VAL A 198 14.99 -5.72 9.21
N VAL A 199 15.09 -5.25 10.44
CA VAL A 199 14.31 -4.11 10.96
C VAL A 199 15.21 -2.87 10.98
N VAL A 200 14.69 -1.76 10.46
CA VAL A 200 15.40 -0.50 10.27
C VAL A 200 14.61 0.64 10.92
N ASP A 201 15.32 1.52 11.62
CA ASP A 201 14.78 2.81 12.02
C ASP A 201 14.83 3.78 10.82
N PRO A 202 13.67 4.16 10.24
CA PRO A 202 13.66 5.02 9.06
C PRO A 202 14.08 6.46 9.34
N ALA A 203 14.11 6.90 10.61
CA ALA A 203 14.56 8.24 10.95
C ALA A 203 16.10 8.37 10.92
N SER A 204 16.81 7.30 11.27
CA SER A 204 18.27 7.26 11.33
C SER A 204 18.93 6.39 10.25
N ASP A 205 18.13 5.69 9.43
CA ASP A 205 18.57 4.68 8.46
C ASP A 205 19.40 3.55 9.11
N ARG A 206 19.23 3.34 10.44
CA ARG A 206 20.00 2.38 11.22
C ARG A 206 19.29 1.03 11.28
N VAL A 207 20.03 -0.03 10.98
CA VAL A 207 19.59 -1.41 11.20
C VAL A 207 19.55 -1.71 12.70
N LEU A 208 18.37 -2.07 13.20
CA LEU A 208 18.13 -2.41 14.60
C LEU A 208 18.22 -3.92 14.86
N ALA A 209 17.71 -4.73 13.93
CA ALA A 209 17.75 -6.18 14.02
C ALA A 209 18.01 -6.80 12.64
N THR A 210 18.78 -7.88 12.61
CA THR A 210 18.96 -8.76 11.44
C THR A 210 18.65 -10.18 11.89
N GLY A 211 17.76 -10.86 11.18
CA GLY A 211 17.32 -12.21 11.52
C GLY A 211 17.14 -13.06 10.27
N HIS A 212 17.01 -14.37 10.48
CA HIS A 212 16.63 -15.33 9.45
C HIS A 212 15.62 -16.32 10.02
N ASP A 213 15.09 -17.17 9.15
CA ASP A 213 14.21 -18.25 9.57
C ASP A 213 14.98 -19.25 10.45
N CYS A 214 14.47 -19.44 11.65
CA CYS A 214 14.99 -20.36 12.66
C CYS A 214 13.93 -21.42 13.00
N SER A 215 12.93 -21.59 12.13
CA SER A 215 11.90 -22.59 12.33
C SER A 215 12.47 -23.99 12.20
N GLY A 216 11.90 -24.90 12.98
CA GLY A 216 12.29 -26.30 12.98
C GLY A 216 11.27 -27.13 13.75
N THR A 217 11.54 -28.42 13.91
CA THR A 217 10.63 -29.36 14.60
C THR A 217 10.28 -28.93 16.02
N ALA A 218 11.24 -28.31 16.73
CA ALA A 218 11.05 -27.84 18.10
C ALA A 218 10.31 -26.50 18.19
N SER A 219 10.35 -25.67 17.14
CA SER A 219 9.66 -24.38 17.13
C SER A 219 9.32 -23.97 15.69
N PRO A 220 8.14 -24.36 15.18
CA PRO A 220 7.74 -24.05 13.81
C PRO A 220 7.41 -22.56 13.61
N LEU A 221 7.31 -21.77 14.70
CA LEU A 221 6.86 -20.37 14.66
C LEU A 221 8.01 -19.37 14.48
N LEU A 222 9.27 -19.80 14.53
CA LEU A 222 10.45 -18.92 14.45
C LEU A 222 10.79 -18.50 13.02
N HIS A 223 9.80 -17.98 12.30
CA HIS A 223 10.02 -17.36 10.99
C HIS A 223 10.87 -16.09 11.13
N ALA A 224 11.57 -15.71 10.06
CA ALA A 224 12.48 -14.55 10.06
C ALA A 224 11.85 -13.26 10.62
N VAL A 225 10.56 -13.01 10.32
CA VAL A 225 9.82 -11.85 10.85
C VAL A 225 9.65 -11.94 12.36
N MET A 226 9.28 -13.10 12.89
CA MET A 226 9.10 -13.31 14.34
C MET A 226 10.41 -13.16 15.08
N VAL A 227 11.49 -13.73 14.50
CA VAL A 227 12.86 -13.57 15.00
C VAL A 227 13.25 -12.10 15.08
N CYS A 228 13.00 -11.31 14.03
CA CYS A 228 13.28 -9.88 14.02
C CYS A 228 12.46 -9.09 15.06
N ILE A 229 11.17 -9.40 15.24
CA ILE A 229 10.33 -8.76 16.27
C ILE A 229 10.90 -9.06 17.66
N ASP A 230 11.26 -10.32 17.94
CA ASP A 230 11.83 -10.70 19.23
C ASP A 230 13.20 -10.06 19.45
N LEU A 231 14.07 -9.99 18.43
CA LEU A 231 15.36 -9.30 18.50
C LEU A 231 15.23 -7.81 18.85
N VAL A 232 14.24 -7.11 18.27
CA VAL A 232 13.94 -5.72 18.65
C VAL A 232 13.47 -5.66 20.10
N ALA A 233 12.58 -6.57 20.52
CA ALA A 233 12.14 -6.65 21.90
C ALA A 233 13.30 -6.97 22.87
N GLN A 234 14.26 -7.83 22.50
CA GLN A 234 15.48 -8.10 23.29
C GLN A 234 16.32 -6.83 23.44
N GLY A 235 16.46 -6.04 22.37
CA GLY A 235 17.11 -4.73 22.40
C GLY A 235 16.43 -3.71 23.32
N GLN A 236 15.15 -3.95 23.66
CA GLN A 236 14.35 -3.18 24.60
C GLN A 236 14.18 -3.88 25.97
N GLY A 237 14.88 -5.00 26.21
CA GLY A 237 14.85 -5.75 27.47
C GLY A 237 13.64 -6.68 27.67
N ARG A 238 12.87 -7.00 26.62
CA ARG A 238 11.57 -7.72 26.70
C ARG A 238 11.45 -8.97 25.81
N GLY A 239 12.50 -9.37 25.09
CA GLY A 239 12.47 -10.54 24.20
C GLY A 239 12.60 -11.88 24.93
N THR A 240 12.09 -12.94 24.31
CA THR A 240 11.86 -14.25 24.98
C THR A 240 12.54 -15.42 24.29
N CYS A 241 12.90 -15.30 23.01
CA CYS A 241 13.45 -16.40 22.24
C CYS A 241 14.95 -16.57 22.52
N ASP A 242 15.41 -17.80 22.78
CA ASP A 242 16.85 -18.09 22.87
C ASP A 242 17.48 -18.17 21.47
N LEU A 243 17.91 -17.01 20.98
CA LEU A 243 18.51 -16.86 19.65
C LEU A 243 20.04 -17.01 19.65
N ARG A 244 20.67 -17.31 20.80
CA ARG A 244 22.13 -17.45 20.91
C ARG A 244 22.70 -18.57 20.04
N ARG A 245 21.86 -19.52 19.66
CA ARG A 245 22.20 -20.64 18.76
C ARG A 245 22.31 -20.23 17.30
N TYR A 246 21.86 -19.03 16.95
CA TYR A 246 21.81 -18.52 15.59
C TYR A 246 22.69 -17.26 15.46
N PRO A 247 24.01 -17.41 15.23
CA PRO A 247 24.96 -16.29 15.29
C PRO A 247 24.76 -15.23 14.17
N ALA A 248 23.97 -15.56 13.15
CA ALA A 248 23.58 -14.61 12.12
C ALA A 248 22.39 -13.71 12.55
N CYS A 249 21.70 -14.07 13.63
CA CYS A 249 20.65 -13.26 14.25
C CYS A 249 21.28 -12.30 15.26
N SER A 250 21.03 -11.00 15.11
CA SER A 250 21.60 -9.99 15.98
C SER A 250 20.72 -8.75 16.08
N PHE A 251 20.84 -8.04 17.20
CA PHE A 251 20.24 -6.72 17.40
C PHE A 251 21.31 -5.71 17.80
N VAL A 252 21.04 -4.45 17.53
CA VAL A 252 21.84 -3.32 18.01
C VAL A 252 21.02 -2.61 19.08
N PRO A 253 21.49 -2.57 20.34
CA PRO A 253 20.80 -1.82 21.39
C PRO A 253 20.63 -0.37 20.96
N SER A 254 19.41 0.16 21.15
CA SER A 254 19.17 1.59 20.98
C SER A 254 19.92 2.36 22.06
N SER A 255 21.07 2.94 21.70
CA SER A 255 21.73 3.98 22.51
C SER A 255 20.71 5.10 22.76
N THR A 256 20.44 5.39 24.02
CA THR A 256 19.43 6.36 24.48
C THR A 256 19.49 7.71 23.76
N ALA A 257 18.30 8.16 23.34
CA ALA A 257 17.80 9.52 23.13
C ALA A 257 18.78 10.67 22.82
N GLN A 258 18.84 11.09 21.55
CA GLN A 258 18.96 12.51 21.20
C GLN A 258 17.91 12.89 20.15
N GLY A 259 16.83 13.52 20.61
CA GLY A 259 16.02 14.47 19.82
C GLY A 259 15.16 13.90 18.69
N ALA A 260 14.09 13.16 19.02
CA ALA A 260 12.99 12.96 18.07
C ALA A 260 12.26 14.30 17.86
N ARG A 261 12.31 14.85 16.64
CA ARG A 261 11.44 15.97 16.22
C ARG A 261 10.01 15.46 16.02
N PRO A 262 8.97 16.23 16.38
CA PRO A 262 7.59 15.75 16.38
C PRO A 262 7.04 15.66 14.96
N GLY A 263 6.69 14.46 14.53
CA GLY A 263 6.08 14.18 13.23
C GLY A 263 5.07 13.03 13.30
N SER A 264 3.91 13.32 13.90
CA SER A 264 2.63 12.60 13.75
C SER A 264 2.63 11.06 13.73
N VAL A 265 2.92 10.46 14.88
CA VAL A 265 2.19 9.28 15.36
C VAL A 265 1.56 9.69 16.69
N ARG A 266 0.27 9.42 16.89
CA ARG A 266 -0.45 9.76 18.13
C ARG A 266 0.39 9.27 19.31
N LYS A 267 0.80 10.21 20.16
CA LYS A 267 1.61 10.03 21.36
C LYS A 267 0.92 9.00 22.26
N LEU A 268 1.24 7.72 22.04
CA LEU A 268 1.02 6.67 23.01
C LEU A 268 2.18 6.81 23.97
N GLU A 269 1.80 6.98 25.23
CA GLU A 269 2.61 7.13 26.44
C GLU A 269 4.02 6.55 26.26
N GLU A 270 5.02 7.44 26.38
CA GLU A 270 6.41 7.02 26.52
C GLU A 270 6.45 6.08 27.73
N ASP A 271 6.72 4.79 27.52
CA ASP A 271 7.03 3.87 28.61
C ASP A 271 8.16 4.48 29.47
N GLU A 272 8.27 4.15 30.76
CA GLU A 272 9.25 4.78 31.68
C GLU A 272 10.70 4.74 31.16
N ASP A 273 10.99 3.82 30.24
CA ASP A 273 12.30 3.62 29.60
C ASP A 273 12.54 4.50 28.34
N GLY A 274 11.53 5.24 27.86
CA GLY A 274 11.61 6.10 26.66
C GLY A 274 11.77 5.36 25.32
N LEU A 275 11.63 4.03 25.31
CA LEU A 275 11.73 3.19 24.12
C LEU A 275 10.35 3.02 23.46
N PRO A 276 10.28 2.94 22.11
CA PRO A 276 9.02 2.67 21.44
C PRO A 276 8.54 1.26 21.73
N TYR A 277 7.23 1.05 21.75
CA TYR A 277 6.63 -0.27 21.87
C TYR A 277 7.07 -1.16 20.69
N VAL A 278 7.99 -2.09 20.94
CA VAL A 278 8.50 -3.10 19.99
C VAL A 278 8.91 -2.45 18.66
N CYS A 279 8.20 -2.72 17.56
CA CYS A 279 8.57 -2.23 16.23
C CYS A 279 7.81 -0.96 15.81
N THR A 280 7.24 -0.22 16.77
CA THR A 280 6.45 0.97 16.48
C THR A 280 7.26 1.99 15.68
N GLY A 281 6.79 2.30 14.48
CA GLY A 281 7.43 3.31 13.63
C GLY A 281 8.62 2.82 12.79
N TYR A 282 8.97 1.53 12.85
CA TYR A 282 10.10 0.97 12.10
C TYR A 282 9.70 0.36 10.76
N ASP A 283 10.70 0.16 9.90
CA ASP A 283 10.57 -0.53 8.61
C ASP A 283 11.10 -1.96 8.71
N LEU A 284 10.42 -2.89 8.05
CA LEU A 284 10.89 -4.27 7.86
C LEU A 284 11.27 -4.50 6.40
N TYR A 285 12.44 -5.07 6.16
CA TYR A 285 12.85 -5.62 4.86
C TYR A 285 12.94 -7.14 4.98
N VAL A 286 12.25 -7.89 4.13
CA VAL A 286 12.18 -9.35 4.22
C VAL A 286 12.27 -10.00 2.83
N THR A 287 13.03 -11.07 2.69
CA THR A 287 13.27 -11.67 1.37
C THR A 287 12.03 -12.34 0.78
N ARG A 288 11.16 -12.91 1.62
CA ARG A 288 9.92 -13.60 1.22
C ARG A 288 8.70 -12.92 1.83
N GLU A 289 7.61 -12.85 1.08
CA GLU A 289 6.36 -12.27 1.57
C GLU A 289 5.89 -12.97 2.87
N PRO A 290 5.61 -12.21 3.95
CA PRO A 290 5.16 -12.75 5.22
C PRO A 290 3.86 -13.55 5.11
N CYS A 291 3.83 -14.72 5.76
CA CYS A 291 2.61 -15.51 5.93
C CYS A 291 1.62 -14.82 6.89
N VAL A 292 0.41 -15.37 7.03
CA VAL A 292 -0.66 -14.76 7.87
C VAL A 292 -0.25 -14.54 9.33
N MET A 293 0.51 -15.46 9.92
CA MET A 293 1.02 -15.32 11.28
C MET A 293 1.96 -14.11 11.39
N CYS A 294 2.97 -14.04 10.50
CA CYS A 294 3.94 -12.96 10.50
C CYS A 294 3.29 -11.61 10.18
N ALA A 295 2.36 -11.57 9.22
CA ALA A 295 1.60 -10.38 8.88
C ALA A 295 0.78 -9.86 10.08
N MET A 296 0.12 -10.73 10.83
CA MET A 296 -0.63 -10.33 12.02
C MET A 296 0.29 -9.92 13.17
N ALA A 297 1.44 -10.58 13.33
CA ALA A 297 2.45 -10.17 14.31
C ALA A 297 2.96 -8.74 14.03
N LEU A 298 3.12 -8.36 12.76
CA LEU A 298 3.50 -7.01 12.35
C LEU A 298 2.42 -5.96 12.66
N VAL A 299 1.13 -6.31 12.56
CA VAL A 299 0.02 -5.47 13.06
C VAL A 299 0.19 -5.23 14.55
N HIS A 300 0.42 -6.29 15.33
CA HIS A 300 0.58 -6.19 16.77
C HIS A 300 1.83 -5.39 17.16
N ALA A 301 2.95 -5.58 16.46
CA ALA A 301 4.21 -4.86 16.69
C ALA A 301 4.21 -3.40 16.19
N ARG A 302 3.10 -2.93 15.59
CA ARG A 302 2.91 -1.55 15.08
C ARG A 302 3.97 -1.11 14.07
N ILE A 303 4.44 -2.03 13.23
CA ILE A 303 5.39 -1.72 12.15
C ILE A 303 4.87 -0.57 11.28
N GLN A 304 5.75 0.29 10.77
CA GLN A 304 5.36 1.39 9.89
C GLN A 304 5.21 0.94 8.44
N ARG A 305 6.24 0.25 7.93
CA ARG A 305 6.30 -0.21 6.54
C ARG A 305 6.96 -1.57 6.42
N VAL A 306 6.54 -2.33 5.42
CA VAL A 306 7.14 -3.62 5.07
C VAL A 306 7.53 -3.60 3.60
N PHE A 307 8.76 -4.00 3.33
CA PHE A 307 9.34 -4.17 2.01
C PHE A 307 9.67 -5.64 1.84
N TYR A 308 9.02 -6.33 0.90
CA TYR A 308 9.36 -7.72 0.61
C TYR A 308 9.89 -7.90 -0.80
N GLY A 309 10.78 -8.89 -0.95
CA GLY A 309 11.35 -9.26 -2.24
C GLY A 309 10.41 -10.12 -3.07
N ALA A 310 10.36 -11.42 -2.78
CA ALA A 310 9.58 -12.40 -3.53
C ALA A 310 8.17 -12.60 -2.93
N PRO A 311 7.11 -12.69 -3.75
CA PRO A 311 5.79 -13.11 -3.28
C PRO A 311 5.81 -14.57 -2.79
N SER A 312 4.84 -14.94 -1.97
CA SER A 312 4.70 -16.32 -1.46
C SER A 312 3.25 -16.84 -1.58
N PRO A 313 3.02 -18.14 -1.87
CA PRO A 313 1.69 -18.72 -1.97
C PRO A 313 0.87 -18.69 -0.69
N ASP A 314 1.53 -18.62 0.47
CA ASP A 314 0.95 -18.42 1.79
C ASP A 314 1.00 -16.95 2.27
N GLY A 315 1.45 -16.06 1.38
CA GLY A 315 1.64 -14.64 1.61
C GLY A 315 0.34 -13.91 1.97
N ALA A 316 0.42 -13.09 3.01
CA ALA A 316 -0.75 -12.42 3.60
C ALA A 316 -0.69 -10.89 3.51
N LEU A 317 0.26 -10.35 2.75
CA LEU A 317 0.38 -8.92 2.52
C LEU A 317 -0.07 -8.50 1.11
N GLY A 318 -0.01 -9.39 0.12
CA GLY A 318 -0.47 -9.14 -1.24
C GLY A 318 -0.94 -10.38 -2.01
N THR A 319 -0.46 -11.58 -1.70
CA THR A 319 -0.78 -12.79 -2.50
C THR A 319 -2.16 -13.37 -2.18
N ARG A 320 -2.40 -13.83 -0.94
CA ARG A 320 -3.71 -14.38 -0.53
C ARG A 320 -4.57 -13.39 0.22
N PHE A 321 -3.92 -12.56 1.03
CA PHE A 321 -4.57 -11.61 1.92
C PHE A 321 -3.87 -10.26 1.85
N ARG A 322 -4.52 -9.25 2.41
CA ARG A 322 -4.00 -7.88 2.54
C ARG A 322 -4.17 -7.42 3.98
N VAL A 323 -3.59 -8.17 4.91
CA VAL A 323 -3.76 -7.99 6.37
C VAL A 323 -3.42 -6.56 6.78
N HIS A 324 -2.38 -5.97 6.19
CA HIS A 324 -1.91 -4.61 6.46
C HIS A 324 -2.96 -3.51 6.23
N ALA A 325 -3.96 -3.78 5.39
CA ALA A 325 -4.97 -2.80 4.97
C ALA A 325 -6.40 -3.16 5.41
N ARG A 326 -6.57 -4.16 6.27
CA ARG A 326 -7.89 -4.58 6.76
C ARG A 326 -8.57 -3.48 7.57
N PRO A 327 -9.82 -3.08 7.24
CA PRO A 327 -10.51 -1.98 7.91
C PRO A 327 -10.84 -2.28 9.37
N ASP A 328 -11.07 -3.55 9.69
CA ASP A 328 -11.45 -4.14 10.98
C ASP A 328 -10.28 -4.31 11.97
N LEU A 329 -9.03 -4.09 11.54
CA LEU A 329 -7.87 -4.13 12.42
C LEU A 329 -7.53 -2.75 13.00
N ASN A 330 -6.91 -2.75 14.17
CA ASN A 330 -6.59 -1.57 14.97
C ASN A 330 -5.31 -0.83 14.54
N HIS A 331 -4.48 -1.44 13.68
CA HIS A 331 -3.28 -0.83 13.10
C HIS A 331 -3.20 -1.14 11.61
N ARG A 332 -2.70 -0.19 10.83
CA ARG A 332 -2.48 -0.31 9.38
C ARG A 332 -1.07 0.17 9.06
N PHE A 333 -0.43 -0.50 8.10
CA PHE A 333 0.94 -0.19 7.69
C PHE A 333 1.08 -0.28 6.17
N GLN A 334 2.09 0.38 5.61
CA GLN A 334 2.31 0.36 4.17
C GLN A 334 3.13 -0.86 3.77
N VAL A 335 2.85 -1.43 2.60
CA VAL A 335 3.57 -2.59 2.09
C VAL A 335 4.03 -2.28 0.68
N PHE A 336 5.28 -2.64 0.38
CA PHE A 336 5.87 -2.56 -0.94
C PHE A 336 6.50 -3.91 -1.31
N CYS A 337 6.38 -4.29 -2.58
CA CYS A 337 6.94 -5.51 -3.14
C CYS A 337 7.92 -5.22 -4.28
N GLY A 338 8.66 -6.24 -4.71
CA GLY A 338 9.52 -6.16 -5.90
C GLY A 338 10.97 -5.77 -5.62
N ILE A 339 11.38 -5.57 -4.36
CA ILE A 339 12.74 -5.13 -4.02
C ILE A 339 13.69 -6.32 -4.13
N LEU A 340 14.59 -6.31 -5.12
CA LEU A 340 15.50 -7.43 -5.42
C LEU A 340 14.76 -8.77 -5.61
N GLU A 341 13.57 -8.72 -6.21
CA GLU A 341 12.67 -9.87 -6.31
C GLU A 341 13.32 -11.12 -6.92
N ASP A 342 14.05 -10.98 -8.03
CA ASP A 342 14.71 -12.11 -8.70
C ASP A 342 15.75 -12.79 -7.79
N GLN A 343 16.55 -11.99 -7.07
CA GLN A 343 17.52 -12.51 -6.10
C GLN A 343 16.81 -13.21 -4.95
N CYS A 344 15.70 -12.66 -4.47
CA CYS A 344 14.92 -13.25 -3.40
C CYS A 344 14.24 -14.56 -3.81
N ARG A 345 13.72 -14.66 -5.05
CA ARG A 345 13.12 -15.89 -5.60
C ARG A 345 14.13 -17.04 -5.71
N GLN A 346 15.40 -16.73 -5.96
CA GLN A 346 16.47 -17.74 -6.04
C GLN A 346 16.86 -18.34 -4.67
N LEU A 347 16.51 -17.69 -3.56
CA LEU A 347 16.85 -18.18 -2.22
C LEU A 347 15.97 -19.34 -1.77
N ASP A 348 14.65 -19.24 -2.02
CA ASP A 348 13.65 -20.21 -1.61
C ASP A 348 12.83 -20.62 -2.86
N PRO A 349 13.33 -21.56 -3.68
CA PRO A 349 12.75 -21.89 -4.97
C PRO A 349 11.44 -22.70 -4.88
N ASP A 350 11.09 -23.19 -3.69
CA ASP A 350 9.79 -23.82 -3.44
C ASP A 350 8.76 -22.73 -3.12
N PRO A 351 7.84 -22.41 -4.06
CA PRO A 351 6.78 -21.45 -3.81
C PRO A 351 5.90 -21.92 -2.64
#